data_AF-A0A7C6RJ82-F1
#
_entry.id   AF-A0A7C6RJ82-F1
#
_cell.length_a   1.000
_cell.length_b   1.000
_cell.length_c   1.000
_cell.angle_alpha   90.00
_cell.angle_beta   90.00
_cell.angle_gamma   90.00
#
_symmetry.space_group_name_H-M   'P 1'
#
loop_
_entity.id
_entity.type
_entity.pdbx_description
1 polymer ?
#
loop_
_entity_poly.entity_id
_entity_poly.type
_entity_poly.pdbx_seq_one_letter_code
_entity_poly.pdbx_strand_id
1 'polypeptide(L)'
;MSRLILLNKPFGVLCQFTDEAGRATLKDCVDVPGVYAAGRLDTDSEGLLLLTDDGRLQHRIADPRHKLPKTYIVQVEGIPTEDALAQLRAGLDLGDFRTRPCQARLVAEPEWLWPRDPPVRFRKSVPTAWLEIVLREGKNRQVRRMTARVGFPTLRLIRVAIGPWRLEGLLPGQWREMQPDPVSEARGPQDALLALRTAGLSGTFARAPRKPAGAAVKMRPGSTTTRPGRKP
;
A
#
# COMPACT_ATOMS: atom_id res chain seq x y z
N MET A 1 21.06 20.78 -15.41
CA MET A 1 20.34 20.57 -14.13
C MET A 1 19.73 19.19 -14.20
N SER A 2 19.88 18.38 -13.15
CA SER A 2 19.29 17.05 -13.10
C SER A 2 17.78 17.16 -12.95
N ARG A 3 17.04 16.33 -13.70
CA ARG A 3 15.57 16.28 -13.65
C ARG A 3 15.14 15.10 -12.80
N LEU A 4 14.12 15.31 -11.97
CA LEU A 4 13.47 14.22 -11.25
C LEU A 4 11.97 14.29 -11.50
N ILE A 5 11.41 13.20 -12.03
CA ILE A 5 9.98 13.07 -12.29
C ILE A 5 9.39 12.04 -11.32
N LEU A 6 8.28 12.40 -10.71
CA LEU A 6 7.44 11.49 -9.93
C LEU A 6 6.26 11.09 -10.81
N LEU A 7 6.18 9.82 -11.17
CA LEU A 7 5.09 9.23 -11.94
C LEU A 7 4.22 8.37 -11.03
N ASN A 8 2.90 8.51 -11.10
CA ASN A 8 1.98 7.47 -10.63
C ASN A 8 1.81 6.41 -11.73
N LYS A 9 2.61 5.34 -11.71
CA LYS A 9 2.57 4.31 -12.74
C LYS A 9 1.23 3.56 -12.69
N PRO A 10 0.43 3.52 -13.77
CA PRO A 10 -0.79 2.73 -13.82
C PRO A 10 -0.52 1.23 -13.72
N PHE A 11 -1.56 0.46 -13.37
CA PHE A 11 -1.55 -0.99 -13.50
C PHE A 11 -1.39 -1.39 -14.97
N GLY A 12 -0.72 -2.51 -15.25
CA GLY A 12 -0.57 -3.04 -16.61
C GLY A 12 0.54 -2.37 -17.44
N VAL A 13 1.05 -1.21 -17.02
CA VAL A 13 2.14 -0.50 -17.69
C VAL A 13 3.50 -1.11 -17.33
N LEU A 14 4.32 -1.43 -18.33
CA LEU A 14 5.68 -1.92 -18.13
C LEU A 14 6.60 -0.82 -17.58
N CYS A 15 7.51 -1.18 -16.69
CA CYS A 15 8.54 -0.27 -16.16
C CYS A 15 9.75 -0.16 -17.11
N GLN A 16 9.49 0.21 -18.36
CA GLN A 16 10.49 0.45 -19.41
C GLN A 16 9.89 1.37 -20.48
N PHE A 17 10.72 2.02 -21.28
CA PHE A 17 10.29 2.91 -22.37
C PHE A 17 10.20 2.21 -23.74
N THR A 18 10.74 1.01 -23.89
CA THR A 18 10.72 0.27 -25.16
C THR A 18 10.03 -1.05 -24.93
N ASP A 19 9.09 -1.43 -25.80
CA ASP A 19 8.47 -2.75 -25.81
C ASP A 19 8.43 -3.31 -27.23
N GLU A 20 8.52 -4.63 -27.33
CA GLU A 20 8.55 -5.37 -28.60
C GLU A 20 7.23 -6.11 -28.86
N ALA A 21 6.30 -6.11 -27.89
CA ALA A 21 5.10 -6.95 -27.89
C ALA A 21 3.77 -6.15 -27.82
N GLY A 22 3.81 -4.84 -28.09
CA GLY A 22 2.62 -3.97 -28.13
C GLY A 22 1.97 -3.69 -26.78
N ARG A 23 2.69 -3.87 -25.67
CA ARG A 23 2.21 -3.59 -24.30
C ARG A 23 2.43 -2.12 -23.95
N ALA A 24 1.57 -1.57 -23.09
CA ALA A 24 1.75 -0.22 -22.56
C ALA A 24 3.05 -0.09 -21.76
N THR A 25 3.73 1.03 -21.94
CA THR A 25 5.07 1.37 -21.44
C THR A 25 5.07 2.73 -20.74
N LEU A 26 6.24 3.13 -20.22
CA LEU A 26 6.40 4.45 -19.63
C LEU A 26 6.23 5.60 -20.66
N LYS A 27 6.44 5.33 -21.96
CA LYS A 27 6.21 6.33 -23.02
C LYS A 27 4.75 6.75 -23.13
N ASP A 28 3.83 5.86 -22.78
CA ASP A 28 2.39 6.14 -22.82
C ASP A 28 1.93 7.02 -21.64
N CYS A 29 2.80 7.23 -20.65
CA CYS A 29 2.53 8.08 -19.48
C CYS A 29 3.37 9.36 -19.45
N VAL A 30 4.60 9.32 -19.98
CA VAL A 30 5.59 10.39 -19.86
C VAL A 30 6.17 10.71 -21.23
N ASP A 31 5.92 11.93 -21.70
CA ASP A 31 6.38 12.48 -22.98
C ASP A 31 7.76 13.18 -22.89
N VAL A 32 8.43 13.08 -21.74
CA VAL A 32 9.76 13.66 -21.51
C VAL A 32 10.85 12.71 -22.03
N PRO A 33 11.67 13.13 -23.03
CA PRO A 33 12.76 12.30 -23.52
C PRO A 33 13.95 12.28 -22.55
N GLY A 34 14.78 11.24 -22.65
CA GLY A 34 16.08 11.16 -21.96
C GLY A 34 16.01 10.85 -20.46
N VAL A 35 14.84 10.55 -19.91
CA VAL A 35 14.67 10.10 -18.53
C VAL A 35 14.58 8.58 -18.44
N TYR A 36 15.10 8.02 -17.35
CA TYR A 36 15.12 6.59 -17.08
C TYR A 36 14.57 6.28 -15.70
N ALA A 37 14.02 5.08 -15.52
CA ALA A 37 13.49 4.67 -14.23
C ALA A 37 14.59 4.55 -13.16
N ALA A 38 14.40 5.24 -12.04
CA ALA A 38 15.22 5.12 -10.84
C ALA A 38 14.65 4.01 -9.94
N GLY A 39 15.01 2.78 -10.30
CA GLY A 39 14.47 1.56 -9.70
C GLY A 39 13.36 0.95 -10.57
N ARG A 40 12.74 -0.11 -10.05
CA ARG A 40 11.70 -0.87 -10.76
C ARG A 40 10.38 -0.88 -10.00
N LEU A 41 9.31 -1.07 -10.75
CA LEU A 41 7.98 -1.38 -10.25
C LEU A 41 7.36 -2.42 -11.18
N ASP A 42 6.81 -3.50 -10.63
CA ASP A 42 6.27 -4.58 -11.46
C ASP A 42 5.08 -4.10 -12.29
N THR A 43 4.86 -4.74 -13.44
CA THR A 43 3.75 -4.43 -14.36
C THR A 43 2.39 -4.50 -13.66
N ASP A 44 2.22 -5.47 -12.77
CA ASP A 44 1.00 -5.68 -12.00
C ASP A 44 0.90 -4.80 -10.73
N SER A 45 1.83 -3.87 -10.54
CA SER A 45 1.88 -2.94 -9.41
C SER A 45 1.66 -1.50 -9.86
N GLU A 46 1.17 -0.67 -8.95
CA GLU A 46 0.76 0.72 -9.18
C GLU A 46 1.56 1.68 -8.31
N GLY A 47 1.47 2.97 -8.63
CA GLY A 47 1.95 4.04 -7.75
C GLY A 47 3.32 4.58 -8.14
N LEU A 48 3.98 5.16 -7.15
CA LEU A 48 5.16 6.01 -7.30
C LEU A 48 6.31 5.28 -8.01
N LEU A 49 6.68 5.79 -9.17
CA LEU A 49 7.91 5.49 -9.88
C LEU A 49 8.69 6.80 -10.09
N LEU A 50 9.98 6.79 -9.77
CA LEU A 50 10.85 7.93 -9.99
C LEU A 50 11.55 7.76 -11.33
N LEU A 51 11.63 8.83 -12.12
CA LEU A 51 12.37 8.88 -13.38
C LEU A 51 13.38 10.03 -13.30
N THR A 52 14.57 9.84 -13.87
CA THR A 52 15.66 10.83 -13.83
C THR A 52 16.53 10.71 -15.07
N ASP A 53 17.12 11.81 -15.50
CA ASP A 53 18.19 11.85 -16.51
C ASP A 53 19.60 11.73 -15.88
N ASP A 54 19.70 11.92 -14.56
CA ASP A 54 20.94 11.81 -13.80
C ASP A 54 21.22 10.37 -13.31
N GLY A 55 22.24 9.72 -13.88
CA GLY A 55 22.67 8.38 -13.50
C GLY A 55 23.19 8.25 -12.06
N ARG A 56 23.76 9.32 -11.47
CA ARG A 56 24.19 9.30 -10.06
C ARG A 56 22.99 9.27 -9.13
N LEU A 57 21.97 10.08 -9.43
CA LEU A 57 20.70 10.06 -8.69
C LEU A 57 19.97 8.73 -8.88
N GLN A 58 19.95 8.20 -10.10
CA GLN A 58 19.39 6.89 -10.41
C GLN A 58 20.02 5.78 -9.55
N HIS A 59 21.36 5.71 -9.53
CA HIS A 59 22.09 4.76 -8.71
C HIS A 59 21.78 4.93 -7.22
N ARG A 60 21.72 6.18 -6.74
CA ARG A 60 21.41 6.48 -5.33
C ARG A 60 20.04 5.96 -4.89
N ILE A 61 19.04 6.09 -5.78
CA ILE A 61 17.68 5.66 -5.50
C ILE A 61 17.54 4.14 -5.64
N ALA A 62 18.15 3.57 -6.68
CA ALA A 62 17.96 2.17 -7.07
C ALA A 62 18.85 1.19 -6.30
N ASP A 63 20.05 1.60 -5.86
CA ASP A 63 21.01 0.71 -5.22
C ASP A 63 20.45 0.21 -3.86
N PRO A 64 20.32 -1.12 -3.69
CA PRO A 64 19.91 -1.74 -2.43
C PRO A 64 20.72 -1.32 -1.20
N ARG A 65 21.93 -0.79 -1.37
CA ARG A 65 22.82 -0.30 -0.30
C ARG A 65 22.34 1.00 0.33
N HIS A 66 21.67 1.87 -0.42
CA HIS A 66 21.18 3.16 0.10
C HIS A 66 19.91 3.03 0.95
N LYS A 67 19.24 1.86 0.92
CA LYS A 67 18.16 1.47 1.87
C LYS A 67 17.05 2.51 2.04
N LEU A 68 16.76 3.30 0.99
CA LEU A 68 15.65 4.24 1.02
C LEU A 68 14.35 3.49 1.34
N PRO A 69 13.60 3.94 2.35
CA PRO A 69 12.37 3.29 2.74
C PRO A 69 11.35 3.40 1.61
N LYS A 70 10.66 2.32 1.31
CA LYS A 70 9.59 2.25 0.33
C LYS A 70 8.31 1.91 1.08
N THR A 71 7.33 2.79 0.99
CA THR A 71 6.04 2.61 1.65
C THR A 71 5.03 2.10 0.63
N TYR A 72 4.37 1.00 0.99
CA TYR A 72 3.37 0.35 0.17
C TYR A 72 2.03 0.32 0.89
N ILE A 73 0.97 0.57 0.15
CA ILE A 73 -0.40 0.27 0.55
C ILE A 73 -0.83 -0.96 -0.23
N VAL A 74 -1.26 -1.99 0.50
CA VAL A 74 -1.42 -3.35 -0.02
C VAL A 74 -2.80 -3.86 0.33
N GLN A 75 -3.61 -4.17 -0.67
CA GLN A 75 -4.86 -4.91 -0.46
C GLN A 75 -4.54 -6.40 -0.47
N VAL A 76 -5.04 -7.13 0.51
CA VAL A 76 -4.85 -8.59 0.65
C VAL A 76 -6.20 -9.31 0.76
N GLU A 77 -6.23 -10.58 0.36
CA GLU A 77 -7.34 -11.48 0.73
C GLU A 77 -7.30 -11.77 2.23
N GLY A 78 -8.47 -11.85 2.87
CA GLY A 78 -8.60 -12.08 4.30
C GLY A 78 -8.28 -10.85 5.16
N ILE A 79 -8.33 -11.04 6.48
CA ILE A 79 -7.96 -10.03 7.47
C ILE A 79 -6.74 -10.56 8.23
N PRO A 80 -5.53 -10.03 7.97
CA PRO A 80 -4.32 -10.40 8.68
C PRO A 80 -4.47 -10.33 10.20
N THR A 81 -4.08 -11.41 10.89
CA THR A 81 -4.03 -11.45 12.35
C THR A 81 -2.79 -10.71 12.87
N GLU A 82 -2.79 -10.37 14.16
CA GLU A 82 -1.61 -9.75 14.79
C GLU A 82 -0.38 -10.68 14.70
N ASP A 83 -0.56 -12.00 14.79
CA ASP A 83 0.52 -12.97 14.60
C ASP A 83 1.12 -12.89 13.18
N ALA A 84 0.28 -12.83 12.14
CA ALA A 84 0.74 -12.67 10.77
C ALA A 84 1.49 -11.33 10.58
N LEU A 85 1.00 -10.25 11.19
CA LEU A 85 1.69 -8.94 11.17
C LEU A 85 3.02 -8.98 11.92
N ALA A 86 3.11 -9.72 13.03
CA ALA A 86 4.34 -9.91 13.79
C ALA A 86 5.37 -10.71 12.97
N GLN A 87 4.96 -11.76 12.27
CA GLN A 87 5.81 -12.51 11.34
C GLN A 87 6.35 -11.62 10.21
N LEU A 88 5.49 -10.78 9.59
CA LEU A 88 5.92 -9.80 8.59
C LEU A 88 6.98 -8.84 9.15
N ARG A 89 6.76 -8.31 10.36
CA ARG A 89 7.68 -7.38 11.04
C ARG A 89 9.03 -8.01 11.39
N ALA A 90 9.04 -9.27 11.84
CA ALA A 90 10.24 -9.99 12.24
C ALA A 90 11.14 -10.38 11.04
N GLY A 91 10.56 -10.45 9.84
CA GLY A 91 11.21 -10.90 8.63
C GLY A 91 10.98 -12.39 8.37
N LEU A 92 10.88 -12.74 7.09
CA LEU A 92 10.43 -14.05 6.62
C LEU A 92 11.52 -14.72 5.80
N ASP A 93 11.61 -16.05 5.91
CA ASP A 93 12.31 -16.85 4.91
C ASP A 93 11.39 -17.08 3.70
N LEU A 94 11.81 -16.55 2.54
CA LEU A 94 11.10 -16.69 1.27
C LEU A 94 11.71 -17.79 0.37
N GLY A 95 12.70 -18.54 0.85
CA GLY A 95 13.38 -19.64 0.18
C GLY A 95 14.72 -19.24 -0.42
N ASP A 96 14.75 -18.23 -1.29
CA ASP A 96 15.97 -17.70 -1.92
C ASP A 96 16.67 -16.64 -1.06
N PHE A 97 15.93 -15.96 -0.18
CA PHE A 97 16.49 -15.04 0.80
C PHE A 97 15.59 -14.89 2.02
N ARG A 98 16.19 -14.43 3.12
CA ARG A 98 15.48 -13.98 4.32
C ARG A 98 15.27 -12.46 4.26
N THR A 99 14.03 -12.01 4.41
CA THR A 99 13.72 -10.58 4.42
C THR A 99 14.27 -9.92 5.68
N ARG A 100 14.61 -8.64 5.57
CA ARG A 100 14.94 -7.83 6.74
C ARG A 100 13.67 -7.54 7.55
N PRO A 101 13.82 -7.21 8.84
CA PRO A 101 12.72 -6.66 9.62
C PRO A 101 12.13 -5.43 8.93
N CYS A 102 10.82 -5.30 9.03
CA CYS A 102 10.07 -4.23 8.37
C CYS A 102 8.97 -3.67 9.28
N GLN A 103 8.29 -2.62 8.80
CA GLN A 103 7.05 -2.16 9.43
C GLN A 103 5.88 -2.71 8.64
N ALA A 104 4.89 -3.27 9.34
CA ALA A 104 3.65 -3.75 8.75
C ALA A 104 2.50 -3.50 9.74
N ARG A 105 1.42 -2.87 9.28
CA ARG A 105 0.22 -2.59 10.08
C ARG A 105 -1.04 -2.63 9.24
N LEU A 106 -2.18 -2.96 9.85
CA LEU A 106 -3.50 -2.76 9.26
C LEU A 106 -3.80 -1.27 9.12
N VAL A 107 -4.47 -0.91 8.03
CA VAL A 107 -4.96 0.44 7.74
C VAL A 107 -6.37 0.37 7.17
N ALA A 108 -7.11 1.49 7.25
CA ALA A 108 -8.36 1.62 6.52
C ALA A 108 -8.09 1.69 5.01
N GLU A 109 -9.12 1.39 4.21
CA GLU A 109 -9.07 1.68 2.79
C GLU A 109 -8.79 3.19 2.57
N PRO A 110 -7.80 3.55 1.74
CA PRO A 110 -7.48 4.97 1.57
C PRO A 110 -8.59 5.71 0.82
N GLU A 111 -9.00 6.87 1.32
CA GLU A 111 -10.03 7.72 0.69
C GLU A 111 -9.59 8.29 -0.68
N TRP A 112 -8.28 8.45 -0.88
CA TRP A 112 -7.69 8.93 -2.15
C TRP A 112 -7.56 7.84 -3.22
N LEU A 113 -8.02 6.62 -2.95
CA LEU A 113 -7.82 5.48 -3.82
C LEU A 113 -8.58 5.63 -5.15
N TRP A 114 -7.87 5.55 -6.27
CA TRP A 114 -8.48 5.54 -7.60
C TRP A 114 -9.01 4.14 -7.98
N PRO A 115 -10.04 4.06 -8.84
CA PRO A 115 -10.47 2.81 -9.46
C PRO A 115 -9.32 2.17 -10.27
N ARG A 116 -9.21 0.84 -10.22
CA ARG A 116 -8.23 0.09 -11.01
C ARG A 116 -8.87 -0.46 -12.27
N ASP A 117 -8.16 -0.40 -13.40
CA ASP A 117 -8.53 -1.07 -14.63
C ASP A 117 -7.46 -2.10 -15.02
N PRO A 118 -7.80 -3.40 -15.19
CA PRO A 118 -9.06 -4.02 -14.79
C PRO A 118 -9.27 -3.98 -13.26
N PRO A 119 -10.54 -4.08 -12.78
CA PRO A 119 -10.84 -4.10 -11.36
C PRO A 119 -10.15 -5.27 -10.66
N VAL A 120 -9.89 -5.13 -9.36
CA VAL A 120 -9.36 -6.22 -8.52
C VAL A 120 -10.30 -7.41 -8.59
N ARG A 121 -9.76 -8.60 -8.91
CA ARG A 121 -10.51 -9.85 -8.83
C ARG A 121 -10.47 -10.32 -7.39
N PHE A 122 -11.63 -10.47 -6.77
CA PHE A 122 -11.77 -11.01 -5.41
C PHE A 122 -13.00 -11.90 -5.32
N ARG A 123 -13.04 -12.76 -4.30
CA ARG A 123 -14.19 -13.60 -4.00
C ARG A 123 -15.13 -12.84 -3.08
N LYS A 124 -16.40 -12.66 -3.47
CA LYS A 124 -17.39 -11.94 -2.65
C LYS A 124 -17.56 -12.53 -1.23
N SER A 125 -17.31 -13.82 -1.05
CA SER A 125 -17.38 -14.51 0.24
C SER A 125 -16.14 -14.35 1.13
N VAL A 126 -15.05 -13.80 0.60
CA VAL A 126 -13.79 -13.62 1.34
C VAL A 126 -13.58 -12.13 1.57
N PRO A 127 -13.43 -11.67 2.83
CA PRO A 127 -13.16 -10.27 3.10
C PRO A 127 -11.80 -9.86 2.53
N THR A 128 -11.58 -8.56 2.39
CA THR A 128 -10.26 -8.00 2.07
C THR A 128 -9.86 -7.00 3.14
N ALA A 129 -8.55 -6.81 3.30
CA ALA A 129 -8.00 -5.84 4.22
C ALA A 129 -6.87 -5.06 3.56
N TRP A 130 -6.55 -3.90 4.12
CA TRP A 130 -5.47 -3.04 3.67
C TRP A 130 -4.34 -3.02 4.69
N LEU A 131 -3.11 -3.12 4.18
CA LEU A 131 -1.88 -3.05 4.95
C LEU A 131 -1.04 -1.87 4.49
N GLU A 132 -0.38 -1.21 5.43
CA GLU A 132 0.80 -0.40 5.15
C GLU A 132 2.05 -1.23 5.44
N ILE A 133 2.96 -1.33 4.47
CA ILE A 133 4.24 -2.03 4.61
C ILE A 133 5.38 -1.08 4.22
N VAL A 134 6.35 -0.91 5.10
CA VAL A 134 7.56 -0.10 4.85
C VAL A 134 8.80 -0.99 4.79
N LEU A 135 9.41 -1.06 3.61
CA LEU A 135 10.62 -1.87 3.35
C LEU A 135 11.84 -1.00 3.11
N ARG A 136 13.01 -1.44 3.58
CA ARG A 136 14.33 -0.84 3.27
C ARG A 136 15.16 -1.68 2.31
N GLU A 137 14.47 -2.46 1.50
CA GLU A 137 15.01 -3.35 0.48
C GLU A 137 14.10 -3.30 -0.75
N GLY A 138 14.33 -4.17 -1.72
CA GLY A 138 13.65 -4.12 -3.02
C GLY A 138 13.92 -5.39 -3.83
N LYS A 139 13.61 -6.55 -3.26
CA LYS A 139 13.75 -7.84 -3.95
C LYS A 139 12.55 -8.09 -4.87
N ASN A 140 12.73 -8.96 -5.86
CA ASN A 140 11.69 -9.27 -6.85
C ASN A 140 10.39 -9.74 -6.15
N ARG A 141 9.28 -9.05 -6.46
CA ARG A 141 7.93 -9.35 -5.94
C ARG A 141 7.84 -9.47 -4.41
N GLN A 142 8.76 -8.83 -3.68
CA GLN A 142 8.97 -9.08 -2.26
C GLN A 142 7.70 -8.94 -1.42
N VAL A 143 6.97 -7.83 -1.54
CA VAL A 143 5.73 -7.60 -0.77
C VAL A 143 4.71 -8.72 -1.02
N ARG A 144 4.48 -9.08 -2.29
CA ARG A 144 3.52 -10.14 -2.65
C ARG A 144 3.91 -11.50 -2.08
N ARG A 145 5.20 -11.83 -2.13
CA ARG A 145 5.74 -13.07 -1.55
C ARG A 145 5.60 -13.07 -0.04
N MET A 146 5.90 -11.95 0.62
CA MET A 146 5.75 -11.80 2.07
C MET A 146 4.30 -12.00 2.52
N THR A 147 3.32 -11.30 1.92
CA THR A 147 1.93 -11.44 2.35
C THR A 147 1.36 -12.82 2.05
N ALA A 148 1.71 -13.42 0.91
CA ALA A 148 1.32 -14.81 0.60
C ALA A 148 1.94 -15.82 1.59
N ARG A 149 3.19 -15.61 2.01
CA ARG A 149 3.90 -16.50 2.95
C ARG A 149 3.23 -16.58 4.32
N VAL A 150 2.56 -15.50 4.75
CA VAL A 150 1.78 -15.45 6.01
C VAL A 150 0.29 -15.74 5.80
N GLY A 151 -0.11 -16.20 4.61
CA GLY A 151 -1.47 -16.67 4.32
C GLY A 151 -2.45 -15.62 3.78
N PHE A 152 -1.98 -14.42 3.43
CA PHE A 152 -2.83 -13.31 2.96
C PHE A 152 -2.34 -12.80 1.59
N PRO A 153 -2.64 -13.50 0.48
CA PRO A 153 -2.18 -13.13 -0.86
C PRO A 153 -2.53 -11.68 -1.24
N THR A 154 -1.59 -10.98 -1.87
CA THR A 154 -1.79 -9.60 -2.33
C THR A 154 -2.71 -9.55 -3.54
N LEU A 155 -3.77 -8.75 -3.45
CA LEU A 155 -4.70 -8.43 -4.52
C LEU A 155 -4.30 -7.17 -5.29
N ARG A 156 -3.92 -6.10 -4.57
CA ARG A 156 -3.53 -4.80 -5.13
C ARG A 156 -2.31 -4.27 -4.39
N LEU A 157 -1.37 -3.68 -5.12
CA LEU A 157 -0.12 -3.17 -4.56
C LEU A 157 0.18 -1.79 -5.11
N ILE A 158 0.21 -0.79 -4.22
CA ILE A 158 0.45 0.61 -4.56
C ILE A 158 1.65 1.11 -3.77
N ARG A 159 2.73 1.51 -4.46
CA ARG A 159 3.85 2.19 -3.79
C ARG A 159 3.51 3.66 -3.62
N VAL A 160 3.42 4.15 -2.39
CA VAL A 160 3.01 5.54 -2.11
C VAL A 160 4.18 6.46 -1.80
N ALA A 161 5.34 5.91 -1.41
CA ALA A 161 6.53 6.69 -1.12
C ALA A 161 7.84 5.94 -1.39
N ILE A 162 8.88 6.71 -1.73
CA ILE A 162 10.28 6.29 -1.78
C ILE A 162 11.08 7.38 -1.06
N GLY A 163 11.65 7.07 0.10
CA GLY A 163 12.36 8.06 0.91
C GLY A 163 11.50 9.32 1.15
N PRO A 164 11.97 10.52 0.75
CA PRO A 164 11.23 11.76 0.90
C PRO A 164 10.13 11.97 -0.15
N TRP A 165 10.15 11.22 -1.26
CA TRP A 165 9.24 11.41 -2.38
C TRP A 165 7.92 10.68 -2.18
N ARG A 166 6.83 11.37 -2.49
CA ARG A 166 5.44 10.93 -2.22
C ARG A 166 4.56 11.04 -3.46
N LEU A 167 3.64 10.09 -3.57
CA LEU A 167 2.65 10.00 -4.63
C LEU A 167 1.58 11.10 -4.60
N GLU A 168 1.40 11.73 -3.44
CA GLU A 168 0.33 12.69 -3.13
C GLU A 168 -0.01 13.65 -4.29
N GLY A 169 -1.30 13.72 -4.61
CA GLY A 169 -1.85 14.58 -5.66
C GLY A 169 -1.76 14.04 -7.09
N LEU A 170 -1.11 12.90 -7.33
CA LEU A 170 -1.00 12.32 -8.68
C LEU A 170 -2.02 11.20 -8.91
N LEU A 171 -2.91 11.36 -9.88
CA LEU A 171 -3.74 10.27 -10.40
C LEU A 171 -2.93 9.32 -11.30
N PRO A 172 -3.40 8.10 -11.58
CA PRO A 172 -2.70 7.16 -12.46
C PRO A 172 -2.34 7.78 -13.81
N GLY A 173 -1.10 7.56 -14.25
CA GLY A 173 -0.57 8.08 -15.51
C GLY A 173 -0.09 9.53 -15.40
N GLN A 174 -0.52 10.28 -14.38
CA GLN A 174 -0.02 11.62 -14.13
C GLN A 174 1.38 11.59 -13.54
N TRP A 175 2.14 12.61 -13.90
CA TRP A 175 3.47 12.84 -13.39
C TRP A 175 3.66 14.32 -13.05
N ARG A 176 4.66 14.59 -12.22
CA ARG A 176 5.15 15.95 -11.96
C ARG A 176 6.66 15.95 -11.93
N GLU A 177 7.24 17.04 -12.41
CA GLU A 177 8.67 17.30 -12.26
C GLU A 177 8.93 17.93 -10.89
N MET A 178 10.05 17.55 -10.28
CA MET A 178 10.59 18.14 -9.07
C MET A 178 12.04 18.53 -9.34
N GLN A 179 12.44 19.69 -8.84
CA GLN A 179 13.85 19.98 -8.69
C GLN A 179 14.40 19.00 -7.63
N PRO A 180 15.46 18.24 -7.93
CA PRO A 180 16.09 17.39 -6.94
C PRO A 180 16.65 18.29 -5.84
N ASP A 181 15.94 18.37 -4.72
CA ASP A 181 16.31 19.21 -3.60
C ASP A 181 17.67 18.74 -3.04
N PRO A 182 18.72 19.58 -3.04
CA PRO A 182 19.99 19.24 -2.43
C PRO A 182 19.86 18.95 -0.93
N VAL A 183 18.73 19.30 -0.28
CA VAL A 183 18.51 19.23 1.18
C VAL A 183 17.63 18.05 1.61
N SER A 184 17.30 17.10 0.73
CA SER A 184 16.54 15.89 1.11
C SER A 184 17.33 14.87 1.98
N GLU A 185 18.55 15.21 2.38
CA GLU A 185 19.47 14.38 3.15
C GLU A 185 19.05 14.11 4.62
N ALA A 186 18.05 14.80 5.18
CA ALA A 186 17.90 14.88 6.65
C ALA A 186 16.52 14.56 7.28
N ARG A 187 15.45 14.21 6.54
CA ARG A 187 14.12 14.05 7.18
C ARG A 187 13.74 12.58 7.40
N GLY A 188 13.74 12.17 8.66
CA GLY A 188 13.43 10.83 9.12
C GLY A 188 11.94 10.48 9.01
N PRO A 189 11.57 9.20 9.24
CA PRO A 189 10.20 8.71 9.11
C PRO A 189 9.18 9.29 10.09
N GLN A 190 9.60 10.10 11.08
CA GLN A 190 8.69 10.69 12.08
C GLN A 190 8.00 11.97 11.56
N ASP A 191 8.65 12.74 10.69
CA ASP A 191 8.06 13.94 10.06
C ASP A 191 6.94 13.60 9.07
N ALA A 192 6.94 12.35 8.59
CA ALA A 192 5.99 11.80 7.65
C ALA A 192 4.53 11.74 8.15
N LEU A 193 4.34 11.53 9.45
CA LEU A 193 3.03 11.46 10.09
C LEU A 193 2.56 12.84 10.55
N LEU A 194 3.50 13.73 10.89
CA LEU A 194 3.20 15.12 11.25
C LEU A 194 2.75 15.91 10.03
N ALA A 195 3.39 15.75 8.87
CA ALA A 195 2.98 16.43 7.63
C ALA A 195 1.55 16.07 7.17
N LEU A 196 1.11 14.82 7.39
CA LEU A 196 -0.27 14.39 7.15
C LEU A 196 -1.28 15.09 8.09
N ARG A 197 -0.83 15.52 9.28
CA ARG A 197 -1.65 16.30 10.22
C ARG A 197 -1.63 17.79 9.91
N THR A 198 -0.51 18.32 9.41
CA THR A 198 -0.36 19.76 9.11
C THR A 198 -0.99 20.16 7.78
N ALA A 199 -1.18 19.23 6.83
CA ALA A 199 -1.80 19.48 5.53
C ALA A 199 -3.33 19.73 5.57
N GLY A 200 -3.91 20.02 6.74
CA GLY A 200 -5.23 20.67 6.81
C GLY A 200 -6.42 19.85 6.31
N LEU A 201 -6.36 18.52 6.31
CA LEU A 201 -7.56 17.67 6.23
C LEU A 201 -8.28 17.70 7.59
N SER A 202 -8.91 18.83 7.92
CA SER A 202 -9.83 18.92 9.05
C SER A 202 -11.17 18.31 8.67
N GLY A 203 -11.22 16.98 8.56
CA GLY A 203 -12.45 16.25 8.86
C GLY A 203 -12.59 16.24 10.38
N THR A 204 -13.59 16.94 10.92
CA THR A 204 -13.90 17.00 12.34
C THR A 204 -13.75 15.64 13.01
N PHE A 205 -12.78 15.50 13.91
CA PHE A 205 -12.70 14.37 14.84
C PHE A 205 -13.87 14.46 15.82
N ALA A 206 -15.05 14.01 15.39
CA ALA A 206 -16.13 13.70 16.29
C ALA A 206 -15.68 12.51 17.16
N ARG A 207 -15.49 12.77 18.45
CA ARG A 207 -15.39 11.75 19.50
C ARG A 207 -16.42 10.65 19.22
N ALA A 208 -15.95 9.40 19.26
CA ALA A 208 -16.82 8.23 19.20
C ALA A 208 -18.00 8.40 20.18
N PRO A 209 -19.25 8.06 19.79
CA PRO A 209 -20.35 8.07 20.72
C PRO A 209 -20.06 7.02 21.80
N ARG A 210 -20.01 7.47 23.05
CA ARG A 210 -20.07 6.58 24.21
C ARG A 210 -21.34 5.75 24.07
N LYS A 211 -21.19 4.41 24.10
CA LYS A 211 -22.33 3.49 24.26
C LYS A 211 -23.17 3.97 25.46
N PRO A 212 -24.50 4.11 25.32
CA PRO A 212 -25.34 4.30 26.49
C PRO A 212 -25.26 3.02 27.33
N ALA A 213 -24.97 3.20 28.62
CA ALA A 213 -25.21 2.19 29.63
C ALA A 213 -26.72 2.13 29.92
N GLY A 214 -27.30 0.93 29.87
CA GLY A 214 -28.69 0.65 30.23
C GLY A 214 -29.27 -0.41 29.28
N ALA A 215 -29.95 -1.46 29.70
CA ALA A 215 -30.64 -1.67 30.97
C ALA A 215 -30.78 -3.17 31.27
N ALA A 216 -30.92 -3.46 32.56
CA ALA A 216 -31.17 -4.79 33.10
C ALA A 216 -32.41 -5.44 32.49
N VAL A 217 -32.25 -6.69 32.04
CA VAL A 217 -33.36 -7.58 31.73
C VAL A 217 -34.01 -8.00 33.06
N LYS A 218 -35.15 -7.38 33.39
CA LYS A 218 -36.03 -7.86 34.47
C LYS A 218 -36.70 -9.15 34.02
N MET A 219 -36.36 -10.25 34.69
CA MET A 219 -37.16 -11.47 34.71
C MET A 219 -38.57 -11.15 35.20
N ARG A 220 -39.59 -11.71 34.52
CA ARG A 220 -40.94 -11.89 35.07
C ARG A 220 -41.29 -13.38 35.02
N PRO A 221 -41.93 -13.94 36.07
CA PRO A 221 -42.20 -15.36 36.16
C PRO A 221 -43.54 -15.74 35.53
N GLY A 222 -43.59 -16.97 34.99
CA GLY A 222 -44.71 -17.90 35.04
C GLY A 222 -46.03 -17.54 34.35
N SER A 223 -46.42 -18.33 33.34
CA SER A 223 -47.77 -18.91 33.33
C SER A 223 -47.76 -20.29 32.67
N THR A 224 -48.17 -21.26 33.47
CA THR A 224 -48.40 -22.66 33.15
C THR A 224 -49.69 -22.76 32.34
N THR A 225 -49.69 -23.45 31.20
CA THR A 225 -50.95 -23.95 30.63
C THR A 225 -50.75 -25.33 30.03
N THR A 226 -51.37 -26.25 30.76
CA THR A 226 -51.56 -27.68 30.56
C THR A 226 -52.27 -27.98 29.23
N ARG A 227 -51.76 -28.94 28.46
CA ARG A 227 -52.50 -29.63 27.38
C ARG A 227 -52.89 -31.03 27.86
N PRO A 228 -54.18 -31.42 27.87
CA PRO A 228 -54.55 -32.78 28.19
C PRO A 228 -54.43 -33.66 26.94
N GLY A 229 -53.85 -34.85 27.11
CA GLY A 229 -53.99 -35.93 26.15
C GLY A 229 -55.38 -36.56 26.24
N ARG A 230 -55.88 -37.07 25.12
CA ARG A 230 -56.77 -38.24 25.10
C ARG A 230 -56.76 -38.92 23.73
N LYS A 231 -56.30 -40.17 23.76
CA LYS A 231 -56.67 -41.29 22.87
C LYS A 231 -58.18 -41.60 23.01
N PRO A 232 -58.81 -42.33 22.09
CA PRO A 232 -58.54 -43.77 21.84
C PRO A 232 -57.56 -44.05 20.70
#